data_AF-A0AAU5V8Z7-F1
#
_entry.id   AF-A0AAU5V8Z7-F1
#
_cell.length_a   1.000
_cell.length_b   1.000
_cell.length_c   1.000
_cell.angle_alpha   90.00
_cell.angle_beta   90.00
_cell.angle_gamma   90.00
#
_symmetry.space_group_name_H-M   'P 1'
#
loop_
_entity.id
_entity.type
_entity.pdbx_description
1 polymer ?
#
loop_
_entity_poly.entity_id
_entity_poly.type
_entity_poly.pdbx_seq_one_letter_code
_entity_poly.pdbx_strand_id
1 'polypeptide(L)'
;MKLFSSWGTPRAALLITGRNLEPQDITAALGITPTFFRKATRDAPFRPGEGCWALQVTGAPEQGFDGLVDELVALISPALEEIQDIRRRGHSVRLDLSGHVRSGSRTFLSPYTLARAARLDLPVSLTTDADPPARSEDLLDWLPAPDGSHRAT
;
A
#
# COMPACT_ATOMS: atom_id res chain seq x y z
N MET A 1 -4.45 21.76 21.36
CA MET A 1 -5.62 20.92 21.00
C MET A 1 -5.30 20.21 19.69
N LYS A 2 -4.94 18.91 19.71
CA LYS A 2 -4.78 18.13 18.46
C LYS A 2 -6.18 17.75 18.00
N LEU A 3 -6.68 18.43 16.97
CA LEU A 3 -8.04 18.27 16.46
C LEU A 3 -8.26 16.96 15.67
N PHE A 4 -7.19 16.23 15.34
CA PHE A 4 -7.24 15.05 14.47
C PHE A 4 -6.34 13.94 15.00
N SER A 5 -6.79 12.70 14.81
CA SER A 5 -5.98 11.49 15.01
C SER A 5 -5.00 11.34 13.85
N SER A 6 -3.78 10.85 14.10
CA SER A 6 -2.88 10.42 13.02
C SER A 6 -3.28 9.03 12.50
N TRP A 7 -2.69 8.63 11.38
CA TRP A 7 -2.75 7.23 10.94
C TRP A 7 -1.95 6.36 11.92
N GLY A 8 -2.52 5.24 12.32
CA GLY A 8 -1.86 4.22 13.13
C GLY A 8 -0.94 3.36 12.27
N THR A 9 0.23 3.00 12.82
CA THR A 9 1.23 2.14 12.17
C THR A 9 1.51 2.52 10.71
N PRO A 10 1.96 3.77 10.46
CA PRO A 10 2.25 4.23 9.11
C PRO A 10 3.39 3.41 8.49
N ARG A 11 3.25 3.10 7.20
CA ARG A 11 4.20 2.31 6.41
C ARG A 11 4.42 2.97 5.06
N ALA A 12 5.67 3.03 4.62
CA ALA A 12 6.02 3.37 3.24
C ALA A 12 6.67 2.14 2.60
N ALA A 13 6.23 1.76 1.41
CA ALA A 13 6.78 0.60 0.72
C ALA A 13 7.06 0.86 -0.76
N LEU A 14 8.17 0.33 -1.26
CA LEU A 14 8.33 0.05 -2.68
C LEU A 14 7.63 -1.28 -2.95
N LEU A 15 6.60 -1.26 -3.78
CA LEU A 15 5.79 -2.42 -4.11
C LEU A 15 5.91 -2.76 -5.59
N ILE A 16 6.36 -3.99 -5.86
CA ILE A 16 6.51 -4.56 -7.19
C ILE A 16 5.56 -5.75 -7.31
N THR A 17 4.71 -5.75 -8.33
CA THR A 17 3.69 -6.78 -8.56
C THR A 17 3.65 -7.20 -10.02
N GLY A 18 3.26 -8.45 -10.28
CA GLY A 18 3.05 -8.94 -11.64
C GLY A 18 2.81 -10.44 -11.70
N ARG A 19 2.19 -10.91 -12.80
CA ARG A 19 1.77 -12.31 -12.98
C ARG A 19 2.94 -13.29 -13.16
N ASN A 20 4.08 -12.80 -13.66
CA ASN A 20 5.30 -13.56 -13.87
C ASN A 20 6.43 -13.06 -12.96
N LEU A 21 6.09 -12.44 -11.83
CA LEU A 21 7.09 -11.92 -10.91
C LEU A 21 7.75 -13.07 -10.17
N GLU A 22 9.06 -13.23 -10.40
CA GLU A 22 9.93 -14.10 -9.60
C GLU A 22 10.69 -13.26 -8.56
N PRO A 23 10.38 -13.39 -7.26
CA PRO A 23 10.97 -12.52 -6.23
C PRO A 23 12.49 -12.59 -6.12
N GLN A 24 13.08 -13.73 -6.50
CA GLN A 24 14.52 -13.93 -6.49
C GLN A 24 15.21 -13.09 -7.57
N ASP A 25 14.62 -12.99 -8.75
CA ASP A 25 15.15 -12.16 -9.85
C ASP A 25 15.08 -10.67 -9.49
N ILE A 26 14.00 -10.24 -8.84
CA ILE A 26 13.88 -8.87 -8.33
C ILE A 26 14.93 -8.58 -7.27
N THR A 27 15.12 -9.50 -6.32
CA THR A 27 16.12 -9.37 -5.25
C THR A 27 17.54 -9.30 -5.82
N ALA A 28 17.86 -10.16 -6.80
CA ALA A 28 19.16 -10.16 -7.46
C ALA A 28 19.40 -8.89 -8.29
N ALA A 29 18.39 -8.41 -9.02
CA ALA A 29 18.48 -7.19 -9.81
C ALA A 29 18.68 -5.95 -8.95
N LEU A 30 17.95 -5.84 -7.83
CA LEU A 30 18.01 -4.66 -6.96
C LEU A 30 19.16 -4.72 -5.95
N GLY A 31 19.70 -5.89 -5.66
CA GLY A 31 20.66 -6.08 -4.57
C GLY A 31 20.07 -5.79 -3.18
N ILE A 32 18.74 -5.71 -3.07
CA ILE A 32 18.01 -5.36 -1.84
C ILE A 32 17.24 -6.58 -1.36
N THR A 33 17.35 -6.90 -0.08
CA THR A 33 16.52 -7.94 0.55
C THR A 33 15.11 -7.41 0.80
N PRO A 34 14.05 -8.08 0.31
CA PRO A 34 12.67 -7.65 0.57
C PRO A 34 12.30 -7.80 2.04
N THR A 35 11.42 -6.92 2.51
CA THR A 35 10.70 -7.13 3.78
C THR A 35 9.64 -8.22 3.63
N PHE A 36 9.04 -8.31 2.44
CA PHE A 36 8.02 -9.31 2.13
C PHE A 36 8.07 -9.70 0.66
N PHE A 37 7.81 -10.97 0.37
CA PHE A 37 7.56 -11.42 -0.99
C PHE A 37 6.55 -12.56 -1.03
N ARG A 38 5.94 -12.73 -2.20
CA ARG A 38 5.08 -13.86 -2.54
C ARG A 38 5.23 -14.20 -4.01
N LYS A 39 5.34 -15.48 -4.34
CA LYS A 39 5.35 -15.94 -5.74
C LYS A 39 3.95 -15.82 -6.36
N ALA A 40 3.93 -15.63 -7.68
CA ALA A 40 2.69 -15.73 -8.44
C ALA A 40 2.11 -17.15 -8.33
N THR A 41 0.81 -17.26 -8.09
CA THR A 41 0.09 -18.53 -7.92
C THR A 41 -1.29 -18.39 -8.51
N ARG A 42 -1.65 -19.25 -9.47
CA ARG A 42 -2.90 -19.11 -10.26
C ARG A 42 -4.18 -19.03 -9.41
N ASP A 43 -4.16 -19.65 -8.23
CA ASP A 43 -5.34 -19.76 -7.36
C ASP A 43 -5.36 -18.72 -6.21
N ALA A 44 -4.44 -17.76 -6.19
CA ALA A 44 -4.39 -16.77 -5.12
C ALA A 44 -5.44 -15.65 -5.29
N PRO A 45 -6.16 -15.28 -4.21
CA PRO A 45 -7.19 -14.25 -4.24
C PRO A 45 -6.64 -12.81 -4.41
N PHE A 46 -5.34 -12.59 -4.16
CA PHE A 46 -4.72 -11.29 -4.34
C PHE A 46 -4.40 -11.04 -5.81
N ARG A 47 -4.96 -9.96 -6.38
CA ARG A 47 -4.72 -9.47 -7.75
C ARG A 47 -4.55 -10.63 -8.74
N PRO A 48 -5.67 -11.24 -9.14
CA PRO A 48 -5.81 -12.65 -9.57
C PRO A 48 -4.49 -13.37 -9.88
N GLY A 49 -3.86 -13.89 -8.83
CA GLY A 49 -2.67 -14.74 -8.92
C GLY A 49 -1.31 -14.05 -9.07
N GLU A 50 -1.22 -12.73 -8.97
CA GLU A 50 0.03 -11.98 -9.09
C GLU A 50 1.01 -12.25 -7.94
N GLY A 51 2.29 -12.32 -8.31
CA GLY A 51 3.41 -12.26 -7.39
C GLY A 51 3.60 -10.85 -6.83
N CYS A 52 4.30 -10.79 -5.71
CA CYS A 52 4.55 -9.56 -4.96
C CYS A 52 5.99 -9.58 -4.42
N TRP A 53 6.64 -8.43 -4.50
CA TRP A 53 7.90 -8.14 -3.83
C TRP A 53 7.77 -6.75 -3.21
N ALA A 54 8.13 -6.62 -1.94
CA ALA A 54 8.02 -5.37 -1.21
C ALA A 54 9.20 -5.11 -0.29
N LEU A 55 9.69 -3.87 -0.33
CA LEU A 55 10.58 -3.28 0.66
C LEU A 55 9.78 -2.25 1.46
N GLN A 56 9.70 -2.41 2.77
CA GLN A 56 8.85 -1.61 3.63
C GLN A 56 9.63 -0.98 4.79
N VAL A 57 9.36 0.30 5.03
CA VAL A 57 9.73 1.05 6.23
C VAL A 57 8.47 1.24 7.07
N THR A 58 8.54 0.94 8.37
CA THR A 58 7.40 1.06 9.30
C THR A 58 7.72 2.08 10.38
N GLY A 59 6.82 3.03 10.60
CA GLY A 59 6.96 4.07 11.60
C GLY A 59 6.10 3.85 12.84
N ALA A 60 6.44 4.59 13.90
CA ALA A 60 5.54 4.74 15.04
C ALA A 60 4.30 5.60 14.65
N PRO A 61 3.15 5.44 15.32
CA PRO A 61 1.92 6.21 15.02
C PRO A 61 2.07 7.74 14.99
N GLU A 62 3.03 8.27 15.74
CA GLU A 62 3.34 9.70 15.84
C GLU A 62 4.31 10.23 14.79
N GLN A 63 5.01 9.35 14.05
CA GLN A 63 6.12 9.71 13.16
C GLN A 63 5.65 10.31 11.82
N GLY A 64 4.41 10.03 11.40
CA GLY A 64 3.89 10.44 10.09
C GLY A 64 4.61 9.75 8.91
N PHE A 65 4.42 10.25 7.69
CA PHE A 65 5.01 9.64 6.48
C PHE A 65 6.31 10.29 6.00
N ASP A 66 6.59 11.54 6.37
CA ASP A 66 7.74 12.27 5.83
C ASP A 66 9.07 11.54 6.07
N GLY A 67 9.33 11.11 7.31
CA GLY A 67 10.54 10.35 7.64
C GLY A 67 10.57 8.96 6.99
N LEU A 68 9.42 8.29 6.85
CA LEU A 68 9.34 6.95 6.26
C LEU A 68 9.60 6.98 4.76
N VAL A 69 9.04 7.97 4.07
CA VAL A 69 9.32 8.20 2.65
C VAL A 69 10.78 8.58 2.48
N ASP A 70 11.31 9.44 3.35
CA ASP A 70 12.69 9.87 3.24
C ASP A 70 13.70 8.72 3.37
N GLU A 71 13.44 7.81 4.32
CA GLU A 71 14.19 6.58 4.54
C GLU A 71 14.03 5.62 3.35
N LEU A 72 12.80 5.37 2.90
CA LEU A 72 12.54 4.49 1.76
C LEU A 72 13.24 4.99 0.50
N VAL A 73 13.14 6.29 0.21
CA VAL A 73 13.83 6.92 -0.94
C VAL A 73 15.33 6.70 -0.80
N ALA A 74 15.92 6.86 0.39
CA ALA A 74 17.35 6.62 0.59
C ALA A 74 17.75 5.16 0.32
N LEU A 75 16.91 4.19 0.70
CA LEU A 75 17.14 2.77 0.46
C LEU A 75 17.08 2.40 -1.04
N ILE A 76 16.18 3.01 -1.81
CA ILE A 76 15.91 2.61 -3.20
C ILE A 76 16.62 3.47 -4.24
N SER A 77 17.07 4.68 -3.88
CA SER A 77 17.77 5.59 -4.81
C SER A 77 18.99 4.96 -5.48
N PRO A 78 19.83 4.15 -4.79
CA PRO A 78 20.97 3.50 -5.44
C PRO A 78 20.59 2.51 -6.55
N ALA A 79 19.37 1.97 -6.55
CA ALA A 79 18.88 0.97 -7.51
C ALA A 79 17.78 1.53 -8.42
N LEU A 80 17.70 2.86 -8.58
CA LEU A 80 16.60 3.51 -9.29
C LEU A 80 16.53 3.10 -10.78
N GLU A 81 17.68 2.93 -11.44
CA GLU A 81 17.73 2.53 -12.84
C GLU A 81 17.17 1.12 -13.04
N GLU A 82 17.52 0.19 -12.15
CA GLU A 82 17.02 -1.18 -12.12
C GLU A 82 15.53 -1.24 -11.79
N ILE A 83 15.07 -0.40 -10.86
CA ILE A 83 13.64 -0.27 -10.54
C ILE A 83 12.84 0.20 -11.76
N GLN A 84 13.36 1.19 -12.49
CA GLN A 84 12.72 1.66 -13.72
C GLN A 84 12.79 0.60 -14.84
N ASP A 85 13.85 -0.20 -14.88
CA ASP A 85 13.95 -1.33 -15.81
C ASP A 85 12.90 -2.42 -15.54
N ILE A 86 12.71 -2.78 -14.27
CA ILE A 86 11.65 -3.70 -13.84
C ILE A 86 10.28 -3.18 -14.28
N ARG A 87 10.02 -1.88 -14.12
CA ARG A 87 8.79 -1.24 -14.60
C ARG A 87 8.65 -1.32 -16.13
N ARG A 88 9.72 -1.05 -16.88
CA ARG A 88 9.73 -1.16 -18.36
C ARG A 88 9.47 -2.58 -18.86
N ARG A 89 9.88 -3.60 -18.10
CA ARG A 89 9.57 -5.02 -18.36
C ARG A 89 8.10 -5.39 -18.11
N GLY A 90 7.27 -4.43 -17.71
CA GLY A 90 5.82 -4.61 -17.56
C GLY A 90 5.36 -5.00 -16.16
N HIS A 91 6.26 -4.99 -15.16
CA HIS A 91 5.85 -5.13 -13.77
C HIS A 91 5.25 -3.82 -13.26
N SER A 92 4.24 -3.93 -12.39
CA SER A 92 3.68 -2.76 -11.71
C SER A 92 4.58 -2.40 -10.53
N VAL A 93 5.26 -1.26 -10.64
CA VAL A 93 6.15 -0.69 -9.62
C VAL A 93 5.54 0.61 -9.10
N ARG A 94 5.41 0.74 -7.78
CA ARG A 94 4.85 1.94 -7.14
C ARG A 94 5.38 2.13 -5.72
N LEU A 95 5.27 3.36 -5.24
CA LEU A 95 5.38 3.66 -3.81
C LEU A 95 3.98 3.55 -3.19
N ASP A 96 3.84 2.76 -2.14
CA ASP A 96 2.61 2.62 -1.38
C ASP A 96 2.78 3.20 0.02
N LEU A 97 1.90 4.13 0.39
CA LEU A 97 1.81 4.68 1.73
C LEU A 97 0.58 4.11 2.40
N SER A 98 0.77 3.37 3.49
CA SER A 98 -0.31 2.67 4.15
C SER A 98 -0.34 2.86 5.65
N GLY A 99 -1.50 2.63 6.24
CA GLY A 99 -1.69 2.68 7.67
C GLY A 99 -3.14 2.52 8.07
N HIS A 100 -3.32 2.31 9.36
CA HIS A 100 -4.62 2.15 9.98
C HIS A 100 -5.26 3.52 10.20
N VAL A 101 -6.52 3.70 9.77
CA VAL A 101 -7.26 4.95 9.92
C VAL A 101 -8.50 4.76 10.78
N ARG A 102 -8.77 5.77 11.61
CA ARG A 102 -10.02 5.89 12.37
C ARG A 102 -10.80 7.11 11.89
N SER A 103 -12.04 7.26 12.34
CA SER A 103 -12.84 8.44 12.02
C SER A 103 -12.09 9.72 12.42
N GLY A 104 -12.01 10.66 11.47
CA GLY A 104 -11.27 11.91 11.66
C GLY A 104 -9.75 11.78 11.58
N SER A 105 -9.20 10.60 11.27
CA SER A 105 -7.77 10.43 11.02
C SER A 105 -7.33 11.27 9.82
N ARG A 106 -6.22 11.97 9.97
CA ARG A 106 -5.58 12.72 8.89
C ARG A 106 -4.12 12.33 8.81
N THR A 107 -3.58 12.48 7.61
CA THR A 107 -2.14 12.42 7.38
C THR A 107 -1.72 13.61 6.54
N PHE A 108 -0.44 13.95 6.63
CA PHE A 108 0.17 15.04 5.90
C PHE A 108 1.48 14.55 5.30
N LEU A 109 1.73 14.96 4.07
CA LEU A 109 3.02 14.84 3.41
C LEU A 109 3.52 16.25 3.15
N SER A 110 4.73 16.57 3.61
CA SER A 110 5.30 17.87 3.31
C SER A 110 5.55 18.03 1.80
N PRO A 111 5.50 19.27 1.28
CA PRO A 111 5.90 19.55 -0.10
C PRO A 111 7.32 19.06 -0.41
N TYR A 112 8.21 19.07 0.58
CA TYR A 112 9.56 18.54 0.45
C TYR A 112 9.56 17.03 0.19
N THR A 113 8.84 16.27 1.01
CA THR A 113 8.70 14.82 0.84
C THR A 113 8.02 14.47 -0.49
N LEU A 114 6.98 15.19 -0.89
CA LEU A 114 6.33 15.01 -2.19
C LEU A 114 7.29 15.25 -3.35
N ALA A 115 8.09 16.32 -3.30
CA ALA A 115 9.08 16.62 -4.32
C ALA A 115 10.16 15.54 -4.40
N ARG A 116 10.58 14.96 -3.27
CA ARG A 116 11.52 13.83 -3.24
C ARG A 116 10.90 12.56 -3.84
N ALA A 117 9.69 12.20 -3.46
CA ALA A 117 9.00 11.05 -4.02
C ALA A 117 8.79 11.20 -5.54
N ALA A 118 8.44 12.40 -6.00
CA ALA A 118 8.26 12.69 -7.42
C ALA A 118 9.54 12.50 -8.26
N ARG A 119 10.73 12.73 -7.69
CA ARG A 119 12.02 12.50 -8.38
C ARG A 119 12.27 11.03 -8.73
N LEU A 120 11.60 10.10 -8.05
CA LEU A 120 11.69 8.68 -8.37
C LEU A 120 10.94 8.33 -9.65
N ASP A 121 10.06 9.22 -10.14
CA ASP A 121 9.17 8.95 -11.28
C ASP A 121 8.40 7.64 -11.11
N LEU A 122 7.90 7.39 -9.90
CA LEU A 122 7.07 6.23 -9.55
C LEU A 122 5.67 6.70 -9.15
N PRO A 123 4.61 5.97 -9.56
CA PRO A 123 3.27 6.19 -9.03
C PRO A 123 3.27 6.09 -7.50
N VAL A 124 2.52 6.98 -6.84
CA VAL A 124 2.27 6.93 -5.39
C VAL A 124 0.83 6.48 -5.17
N SER A 125 0.63 5.47 -4.34
CA SER A 125 -0.69 5.07 -3.84
C SER A 125 -0.81 5.28 -2.34
N LEU A 126 -2.03 5.54 -1.89
CA LEU A 126 -2.39 5.56 -0.48
C LEU A 126 -3.36 4.40 -0.24
N THR A 127 -3.04 3.56 0.74
CA THR A 127 -3.83 2.38 1.09
C THR A 127 -4.19 2.44 2.57
N THR A 128 -5.47 2.45 2.89
CA THR A 128 -5.94 2.49 4.27
C THR A 128 -6.54 1.16 4.68
N ASP A 129 -6.23 0.71 5.90
CA ASP A 129 -7.06 -0.24 6.62
C ASP A 129 -7.83 0.51 7.72
N ALA A 130 -9.08 0.13 7.97
CA ALA A 130 -9.92 0.73 8.99
C ALA A 130 -10.61 -0.38 9.77
N ASP A 131 -10.87 -0.13 11.05
CA ASP A 131 -11.73 -1.03 11.83
C ASP A 131 -13.09 -1.12 11.12
N PRO A 132 -13.66 -2.33 10.95
CA PRO A 132 -15.00 -2.46 10.41
C PRO A 132 -15.95 -1.62 11.27
N PRO A 133 -16.89 -0.89 10.65
CA PRO A 133 -17.75 -0.01 11.41
C PRO A 133 -18.59 -0.84 12.39
N ALA A 134 -18.78 -0.32 13.61
CA ALA A 134 -19.54 -1.02 14.66
C ALA A 134 -21.00 -1.30 14.25
N ARG A 135 -21.49 -0.59 13.22
CA ARG A 135 -22.68 -0.92 12.45
C ARG A 135 -22.29 -0.84 10.98
N SER A 136 -22.57 -1.89 10.22
CA SER A 136 -22.45 -1.86 8.77
C SER A 136 -23.26 -0.69 8.21
N GLU A 137 -22.62 0.16 7.42
CA GLU A 137 -23.30 1.16 6.58
C GLU A 137 -23.56 0.60 5.18
N ASP A 138 -23.46 -0.73 4.98
CA ASP A 138 -23.96 -1.32 3.74
C ASP A 138 -25.43 -0.93 3.62
N LEU A 139 -25.74 -0.24 2.53
CA LEU A 139 -27.10 0.16 2.14
C LEU A 139 -28.05 -1.04 1.96
N LEU A 140 -27.62 -2.24 2.33
CA LEU A 140 -28.36 -3.49 2.27
C LEU A 140 -28.62 -4.08 3.66
N ASP A 141 -28.00 -3.57 4.73
CA ASP A 141 -28.21 -4.07 6.09
C ASP A 141 -29.55 -3.66 6.71
N TRP A 142 -30.24 -2.67 6.11
CA TRP A 142 -31.63 -2.34 6.45
C TRP A 142 -32.65 -3.17 5.65
N LEU A 143 -32.22 -3.89 4.61
CA LEU A 143 -33.13 -4.80 3.92
C LEU A 143 -33.42 -5.98 4.85
N PRO A 144 -34.69 -6.38 5.01
CA PRO A 144 -34.98 -7.64 5.68
C PRO A 144 -34.22 -8.76 4.97
N ALA A 145 -33.89 -9.82 5.72
CA ALA A 145 -33.33 -11.03 5.13
C ALA A 145 -34.16 -11.42 3.89
N PRO A 146 -33.56 -11.97 2.82
CA PRO A 146 -34.27 -12.38 1.63
C PRO A 146 -35.10 -13.64 1.93
N ASP A 147 -36.11 -13.49 2.78
CA ASP A 147 -37.06 -14.52 3.20
C ASP A 147 -38.33 -14.48 2.34
N GLY A 148 -38.40 -13.55 1.39
CA GLY A 148 -39.51 -13.41 0.45
C GLY A 148 -40.79 -12.88 1.09
N SER A 149 -40.75 -12.35 2.32
CA SER A 149 -41.95 -11.93 3.05
C SER A 149 -42.39 -10.49 2.72
N HIS A 150 -42.63 -10.19 1.44
CA HIS A 150 -43.48 -9.05 1.09
C HIS A 150 -44.96 -9.42 1.34
N ARG A 151 -45.38 -9.41 2.60
CA ARG A 151 -46.82 -9.37 2.92
C ARG A 151 -47.32 -7.94 2.72
N ALA A 152 -47.99 -7.75 1.60
CA ALA A 152 -48.93 -6.66 1.43
C ALA A 152 -50.02 -6.76 2.51
N THR A 153 -50.25 -5.65 3.20
CA THR A 153 -51.53 -5.30 3.81
C THR A 153 -51.81 -3.87 3.49
#